data_AF-A0A3B0ZKW3-F1
#
_entry.id   AF-A0A3B0ZKW3-F1
#
_cell.length_a   1.000
_cell.length_b   1.000
_cell.length_c   1.000
_cell.angle_alpha   90.00
_cell.angle_beta   90.00
_cell.angle_gamma   90.00
#
_symmetry.space_group_name_H-M   'P 1'
#
loop_
_entity.id
_entity.type
_entity.pdbx_description
1 polymer ?
#
loop_
_entity_poly.entity_id
_entity_poly.type
_entity_poly.pdbx_seq_one_letter_code
_entity_poly.pdbx_strand_id
1 'polypeptide(L)'
;MDKSLVNEIIECLPKERTVFRYFKDRYAFLLLQHLVGEGESVSEIRKSVYAPLLEKPTMKHALALAGKGILTPKILNSVWPGDTYHFLLTLGIWGSNCHRWDQTTRRGYNLVLQLNFSNQHDGIYKRMVKPKYELLLNSCSHPVLEPEDRAYFRETLSWARIDLDFKRDEALIEEVQCDWLREAKSLLQDAKWYKKKKRKIAGWWGTAGDIDEIIKYCEEVLSPYNQIWSEAMLSATIDFIRCELGIKNIYYHTENTGYKVKSIRYRKPPRSLYSQLPKKFCFAKSNEAPSFLYNDRYFRRIYNKVENPKWYKLSI
;
A
#
# COMPACT_ATOMS: atom_id res chain seq x y z
N MET A 1 -2.24 18.46 0.31
CA MET A 1 -2.64 19.20 1.54
C MET A 1 -1.61 20.27 1.90
N ASP A 2 -1.93 21.19 2.81
CA ASP A 2 -0.89 21.98 3.48
C ASP A 2 -0.09 21.11 4.47
N LYS A 3 1.09 21.59 4.89
CA LYS A 3 1.99 20.83 5.77
C LYS A 3 1.43 20.69 7.19
N SER A 4 0.77 21.74 7.68
CA SER A 4 0.18 21.78 9.03
C SER A 4 -0.83 20.65 9.22
N LEU A 5 -1.74 20.44 8.27
CA LEU A 5 -2.75 19.41 8.32
C LEU A 5 -2.13 18.02 8.35
N VAL A 6 -1.08 17.78 7.53
CA VAL A 6 -0.40 16.47 7.54
C VAL A 6 0.28 16.22 8.88
N ASN A 7 0.97 17.23 9.42
CA ASN A 7 1.62 17.11 10.73
C ASN A 7 0.60 16.88 11.85
N GLU A 8 -0.53 17.59 11.83
CA GLU A 8 -1.62 17.42 12.80
C GLU A 8 -2.14 15.97 12.78
N ILE A 9 -2.41 15.41 11.60
CA ILE A 9 -2.83 14.00 11.48
C ILE A 9 -1.76 13.06 12.06
N ILE A 10 -0.48 13.27 11.74
CA ILE A 10 0.62 12.46 12.26
C ILE A 10 0.71 12.56 13.80
N GLU A 11 0.48 13.75 14.35
CA GLU A 11 0.51 14.03 15.79
C GLU A 11 -0.65 13.40 16.55
N CYS A 12 -1.85 13.39 15.97
CA CYS A 12 -3.06 12.84 16.57
C CYS A 12 -3.10 11.31 16.62
N LEU A 13 -2.38 10.61 15.73
CA LEU A 13 -2.37 9.15 15.77
C LEU A 13 -1.58 8.59 16.97
N PRO A 14 -1.99 7.41 17.48
CA PRO A 14 -1.25 6.70 18.51
C PRO A 14 0.24 6.60 18.16
N LYS A 15 1.08 7.05 19.10
CA LYS A 15 2.55 6.96 18.98
C LYS A 15 3.09 5.57 19.32
N GLU A 16 2.19 4.66 19.71
CA GLU A 16 2.48 3.27 20.00
C GLU A 16 2.62 2.42 18.72
N ARG A 17 2.84 1.12 18.89
CA ARG A 17 2.98 0.17 17.78
C ARG A 17 1.60 -0.22 17.23
N THR A 18 1.18 0.40 16.14
CA THR A 18 0.01 -0.03 15.38
C THR A 18 0.32 -1.28 14.56
N VAL A 19 -0.17 -2.44 15.01
CA VAL A 19 0.07 -3.73 14.34
C VAL A 19 -1.03 -4.00 13.31
N PHE A 20 -0.65 -4.07 12.04
CA PHE A 20 -1.50 -4.55 10.97
C PHE A 20 -1.22 -6.02 10.68
N ARG A 21 -2.24 -6.87 10.82
CA ARG A 21 -2.14 -8.31 10.54
C ARG A 21 -2.69 -8.59 9.14
N TYR A 22 -2.08 -9.49 8.38
CA TYR A 22 -2.57 -9.79 7.03
C TYR A 22 -2.33 -11.23 6.65
N PHE A 23 -3.36 -11.88 6.12
CA PHE A 23 -3.26 -13.17 5.44
C PHE A 23 -3.78 -13.00 4.01
N LYS A 24 -3.49 -13.97 3.13
CA LYS A 24 -3.90 -13.88 1.72
C LYS A 24 -5.43 -13.68 1.59
N ASP A 25 -5.83 -12.70 0.77
CA ASP A 25 -7.22 -12.28 0.56
C ASP A 25 -7.93 -11.62 1.77
N ARG A 26 -7.21 -11.27 2.87
CA ARG A 26 -7.81 -10.57 4.02
C ARG A 26 -8.49 -9.25 3.65
N TYR A 27 -8.07 -8.63 2.54
CA TYR A 27 -8.71 -7.44 1.99
C TYR A 27 -10.23 -7.61 1.76
N ALA A 28 -10.69 -8.81 1.39
CA ALA A 28 -12.12 -9.06 1.16
C ALA A 28 -12.91 -9.02 2.47
N PHE A 29 -12.33 -9.50 3.56
CA PHE A 29 -12.94 -9.45 4.89
C PHE A 29 -13.06 -8.01 5.37
N LEU A 30 -12.00 -7.21 5.22
CA LEU A 30 -11.96 -5.80 5.63
C LEU A 30 -12.98 -4.97 4.84
N LEU A 31 -13.01 -5.11 3.51
CA LEU A 31 -13.98 -4.40 2.67
C LEU A 31 -15.43 -4.78 3.01
N LEU A 32 -15.72 -6.07 3.17
CA LEU A 32 -17.05 -6.52 3.56
C LEU A 32 -17.44 -6.01 4.95
N GLN A 33 -16.49 -5.90 5.89
CA GLN A 33 -16.77 -5.36 7.22
C GLN A 33 -17.31 -3.94 7.18
N HIS A 34 -16.81 -3.08 6.28
CA HIS A 34 -17.33 -1.73 6.11
C HIS A 34 -18.72 -1.70 5.44
N LEU A 35 -19.05 -2.73 4.66
CA LEU A 35 -20.28 -2.80 3.87
C LEU A 35 -21.46 -3.39 4.63
N VAL A 36 -21.22 -4.42 5.44
CA VAL A 36 -22.32 -5.20 6.04
C VAL A 36 -22.99 -4.51 7.22
N GLY A 37 -22.43 -3.41 7.76
CA GLY A 37 -22.94 -2.77 8.96
C GLY A 37 -23.06 -3.78 10.11
N GLU A 38 -24.24 -3.90 10.73
CA GLU A 38 -24.52 -4.91 11.76
C GLU A 38 -24.70 -6.34 11.20
N GLY A 39 -25.02 -6.45 9.92
CA GLY A 39 -25.14 -7.71 9.21
C GLY A 39 -25.89 -7.56 7.89
N GLU A 40 -25.46 -8.31 6.87
CA GLU A 40 -26.07 -8.30 5.53
C GLU A 40 -26.20 -9.73 4.98
N SER A 41 -27.26 -9.95 4.21
CA SER A 41 -27.47 -11.23 3.53
C SER A 41 -26.41 -11.46 2.46
N VAL A 42 -25.84 -12.65 2.45
CA VAL A 42 -24.95 -13.13 1.38
C VAL A 42 -25.65 -13.04 0.01
N SER A 43 -26.97 -13.22 -0.07
CA SER A 43 -27.72 -13.07 -1.32
C SER A 43 -27.67 -11.65 -1.87
N GLU A 44 -27.75 -10.64 -0.99
CA GLU A 44 -27.75 -9.24 -1.40
C GLU A 44 -26.35 -8.80 -1.79
N ILE A 45 -25.33 -9.23 -1.04
CA ILE A 45 -23.93 -8.98 -1.41
C ILE A 45 -23.62 -9.57 -2.79
N ARG A 46 -24.11 -10.77 -3.11
CA ARG A 46 -23.94 -11.40 -4.43
C ARG A 46 -24.57 -10.64 -5.59
N LYS A 47 -25.59 -9.82 -5.34
CA LYS A 47 -26.23 -8.97 -6.36
C LYS A 47 -25.50 -7.62 -6.55
N SER A 48 -24.57 -7.29 -5.66
CA SER A 48 -23.85 -6.02 -5.66
C SER A 48 -22.52 -6.10 -6.42
N VAL A 49 -21.86 -4.95 -6.58
CA VAL A 49 -20.49 -4.84 -7.12
C VAL A 49 -19.43 -5.56 -6.26
N TYR A 50 -19.80 -5.97 -5.04
CA TYR A 50 -18.93 -6.64 -4.08
C TYR A 50 -19.02 -8.18 -4.13
N ALA A 51 -19.83 -8.74 -5.02
CA ALA A 51 -19.93 -10.19 -5.24
C ALA A 51 -18.54 -10.88 -5.41
N PRO A 52 -17.56 -10.30 -6.16
CA PRO A 52 -16.24 -10.93 -6.31
C PRO A 52 -15.45 -11.07 -5.01
N LEU A 53 -15.80 -10.35 -3.95
CA LEU A 53 -15.19 -10.52 -2.63
C LEU A 53 -15.58 -11.85 -2.00
N LEU A 54 -16.82 -12.30 -2.18
CA LEU A 54 -17.32 -13.58 -1.65
C LEU A 54 -16.68 -14.79 -2.33
N GLU A 55 -16.15 -14.62 -3.54
CA GLU A 55 -15.51 -15.68 -4.34
C GLU A 55 -14.06 -15.95 -3.93
N LYS A 56 -13.50 -15.18 -2.98
CA LYS A 56 -12.12 -15.43 -2.53
C LYS A 56 -12.01 -16.79 -1.85
N PRO A 57 -10.94 -17.57 -2.12
CA PRO A 57 -10.76 -18.89 -1.53
C PRO A 57 -10.87 -18.93 0.00
N THR A 58 -10.38 -17.91 0.70
CA THR A 58 -10.45 -17.83 2.16
C THR A 58 -11.83 -17.42 2.68
N MET A 59 -12.67 -16.77 1.87
CA MET A 59 -14.03 -16.36 2.28
C MET A 59 -14.97 -17.54 2.52
N LYS A 60 -14.68 -18.73 1.97
CA LYS A 60 -15.44 -19.96 2.26
C LYS A 60 -15.54 -20.25 3.76
N HIS A 61 -14.51 -19.89 4.53
CA HIS A 61 -14.48 -20.10 5.99
C HIS A 61 -15.47 -19.19 6.71
N ALA A 62 -15.58 -17.92 6.32
CA ALA A 62 -16.60 -17.01 6.86
C ALA A 62 -18.01 -17.39 6.41
N LEU A 63 -18.17 -17.80 5.15
CA LEU A 63 -19.46 -18.23 4.61
C LEU A 63 -20.00 -19.48 5.31
N ALA A 64 -19.13 -20.42 5.70
CA ALA A 64 -19.52 -21.60 6.48
C ALA A 64 -20.04 -21.25 7.89
N LEU A 65 -19.61 -20.12 8.47
CA LEU A 65 -20.08 -19.62 9.76
C LEU A 65 -21.33 -18.73 9.64
N ALA A 66 -21.68 -18.29 8.43
CA ALA A 66 -22.83 -17.46 8.15
C ALA A 66 -24.12 -18.29 8.14
N GLY A 67 -24.57 -18.74 9.32
CA GLY A 67 -25.66 -19.71 9.50
C GLY A 67 -26.89 -19.47 8.61
N LYS A 68 -27.69 -18.43 8.88
CA LYS A 68 -28.87 -18.06 8.05
C LYS A 68 -28.48 -17.33 6.74
N GLY A 69 -27.25 -17.49 6.27
CA GLY A 69 -26.72 -16.73 5.13
C GLY A 69 -26.50 -15.25 5.42
N ILE A 70 -26.35 -14.86 6.69
CA ILE A 70 -26.08 -13.46 7.09
C ILE A 70 -24.60 -13.36 7.50
N LEU A 71 -23.87 -12.49 6.83
CA LEU A 71 -22.50 -12.12 7.21
C LEU A 71 -22.55 -10.93 8.16
N THR A 72 -21.80 -11.02 9.26
CA THR A 72 -21.67 -9.96 10.25
C THR A 72 -20.20 -9.61 10.47
N PRO A 73 -19.88 -8.41 10.99
CA PRO A 73 -18.50 -8.06 11.35
C PRO A 73 -17.87 -9.06 12.31
N LYS A 74 -18.65 -9.61 13.25
CA LYS A 74 -18.17 -10.62 14.21
C LYS A 74 -17.66 -11.88 13.51
N ILE A 75 -18.39 -12.36 12.50
CA ILE A 75 -17.97 -13.53 11.71
C ILE A 75 -16.69 -13.18 10.94
N LEU A 76 -16.67 -12.05 10.22
CA LEU A 76 -15.53 -11.63 9.41
C LEU A 76 -14.25 -11.46 10.24
N ASN A 77 -14.35 -10.92 11.45
CA ASN A 77 -13.22 -10.72 12.36
C ASN A 77 -12.73 -12.00 13.06
N SER A 78 -13.57 -13.04 13.13
CA SER A 78 -13.23 -14.30 13.79
C SER A 78 -12.43 -15.28 12.93
N VAL A 79 -12.36 -15.05 11.61
CA VAL A 79 -11.81 -16.01 10.64
C VAL A 79 -10.37 -15.69 10.27
N TRP A 80 -9.46 -16.62 10.58
CA TRP A 80 -8.02 -16.51 10.33
C TRP A 80 -7.47 -17.83 9.76
N PRO A 81 -7.75 -18.16 8.48
CA PRO A 81 -7.64 -19.52 7.96
C PRO A 81 -6.23 -19.92 7.48
N GLY A 82 -5.19 -19.14 7.76
CA GLY A 82 -3.84 -19.44 7.29
C GLY A 82 -2.76 -18.53 7.86
N ASP A 83 -1.58 -18.61 7.25
CA ASP A 83 -0.40 -17.86 7.69
C ASP A 83 -0.68 -16.36 7.73
N THR A 84 -0.45 -15.80 8.90
CA THR A 84 -0.68 -14.39 9.18
C THR A 84 0.65 -13.66 9.28
N TYR A 85 0.79 -12.63 8.48
CA TYR A 85 1.92 -11.73 8.47
C TYR A 85 1.61 -10.54 9.36
N HIS A 86 2.61 -10.09 10.09
CA HIS A 86 2.53 -8.94 10.98
C HIS A 86 3.34 -7.79 10.41
N PHE A 87 2.73 -6.62 10.38
CA PHE A 87 3.34 -5.38 9.94
C PHE A 87 3.14 -4.30 10.99
N LEU A 88 4.05 -3.33 11.01
CA LEU A 88 3.88 -2.10 11.77
C LEU A 88 3.47 -0.98 10.83
N LEU A 89 2.38 -0.29 11.16
CA LEU A 89 1.97 0.91 10.45
C LEU A 89 2.62 2.13 11.08
N THR A 90 3.22 2.96 10.23
CA THR A 90 3.70 4.29 10.61
C THR A 90 3.21 5.32 9.60
N LEU A 91 3.22 6.59 10.02
CA LEU A 91 2.95 7.70 9.14
C LEU A 91 4.21 8.50 8.87
N GLY A 92 4.32 8.96 7.63
CA GLY A 92 5.29 9.95 7.18
C GLY A 92 4.64 11.02 6.31
N ILE A 93 5.48 11.84 5.68
CA ILE A 93 5.06 12.93 4.82
C ILE A 93 5.80 12.84 3.49
N TRP A 94 5.14 13.24 2.41
CA TRP A 94 5.78 13.37 1.11
C TRP A 94 5.37 14.65 0.40
N GLY A 95 6.31 15.20 -0.35
CA GLY A 95 6.09 16.30 -1.26
C GLY A 95 6.50 17.64 -0.67
N SER A 96 6.28 18.67 -1.47
CA SER A 96 6.61 20.05 -1.19
C SER A 96 5.69 20.92 -2.05
N ASN A 97 6.10 22.16 -2.32
CA ASN A 97 5.42 22.98 -3.32
C ASN A 97 6.05 22.82 -4.73
N CYS A 98 6.86 21.78 -4.95
CA CYS A 98 7.61 21.55 -6.20
C CYS A 98 7.06 20.38 -7.02
N HIS A 99 6.03 20.66 -7.82
CA HIS A 99 5.35 19.66 -8.65
C HIS A 99 6.30 18.82 -9.54
N ARG A 100 7.41 19.38 -10.03
CA ARG A 100 8.35 18.67 -10.91
C ARG A 100 9.02 17.46 -10.22
N TRP A 101 9.35 17.61 -8.94
CA TRP A 101 10.09 16.59 -8.19
C TRP A 101 9.17 15.74 -7.32
N ASP A 102 8.12 16.34 -6.78
CA ASP A 102 7.22 15.66 -5.83
C ASP A 102 6.32 14.61 -6.51
N GLN A 103 6.08 14.74 -7.81
CA GLN A 103 5.18 13.86 -8.58
C GLN A 103 3.80 13.69 -7.91
N THR A 104 3.24 14.78 -7.38
CA THR A 104 1.92 14.84 -6.75
C THR A 104 0.89 15.38 -7.73
N THR A 105 -0.39 15.04 -7.55
CA THR A 105 -1.45 15.48 -8.48
C THR A 105 -1.76 16.97 -8.34
N ARG A 106 -1.67 17.51 -7.12
CA ARG A 106 -1.71 18.95 -6.82
C ARG A 106 -0.53 19.37 -5.95
N ARG A 107 -0.26 20.67 -5.87
CA ARG A 107 0.83 21.19 -5.03
C ARG A 107 0.56 20.95 -3.54
N GLY A 108 1.63 20.78 -2.78
CA GLY A 108 1.60 20.56 -1.34
C GLY A 108 1.99 19.13 -0.97
N TYR A 109 1.50 18.71 0.18
CA TYR A 109 1.97 17.50 0.87
C TYR A 109 0.94 16.37 0.79
N ASN A 110 1.44 15.14 0.69
CA ASN A 110 0.68 13.92 0.93
C ASN A 110 1.02 13.37 2.31
N LEU A 111 0.01 12.79 2.94
CA LEU A 111 0.22 11.88 4.05
C LEU A 111 0.75 10.55 3.50
N VAL A 112 1.68 9.91 4.20
CA VAL A 112 2.25 8.64 3.77
C VAL A 112 1.96 7.58 4.81
N LEU A 113 1.27 6.52 4.40
CA LEU A 113 1.15 5.32 5.22
C LEU A 113 2.25 4.34 4.84
N GLN A 114 3.03 3.92 5.83
CA GLN A 114 4.15 2.99 5.66
C GLN A 114 3.79 1.63 6.27
N LEU A 115 3.99 0.56 5.52
CA LEU A 115 3.83 -0.82 5.94
C LEU A 115 5.21 -1.41 6.20
N ASN A 116 5.60 -1.44 7.47
CA ASN A 116 6.94 -1.87 7.88
C ASN A 116 6.94 -3.32 8.34
N PHE A 117 8.10 -3.96 8.22
CA PHE A 117 8.28 -5.35 8.62
C PHE A 117 8.14 -5.56 10.14
N SER A 118 7.90 -6.82 10.53
CA SER A 118 7.98 -7.25 11.93
C SER A 118 9.42 -7.53 12.37
N ASN A 119 9.60 -7.68 13.69
CA ASN A 119 10.86 -8.15 14.28
C ASN A 119 11.30 -9.52 13.74
N GLN A 120 10.34 -10.39 13.41
CA GLN A 120 10.63 -11.72 12.88
C GLN A 120 11.35 -11.62 11.54
N HIS A 121 10.87 -10.79 10.64
CA HIS A 121 11.54 -10.55 9.37
C HIS A 121 12.89 -9.85 9.57
N ASP A 122 12.93 -8.80 10.40
CA ASP A 122 14.16 -8.03 10.68
C ASP A 122 15.31 -8.92 11.16
N GLY A 123 15.06 -9.85 12.08
CA GLY A 123 16.07 -10.79 12.57
C GLY A 123 16.58 -11.75 11.49
N ILE A 124 15.70 -12.24 10.62
CA ILE A 124 16.08 -13.10 9.49
C ILE A 124 16.93 -12.32 8.48
N TYR A 125 16.49 -11.11 8.13
CA TYR A 125 17.18 -10.21 7.22
C TYR A 125 18.57 -9.87 7.72
N LYS A 126 18.71 -9.44 8.99
CA LYS A 126 20.01 -9.12 9.61
C LYS A 126 20.94 -10.33 9.66
N ARG A 127 20.41 -11.52 9.91
CA ARG A 127 21.22 -12.76 9.94
C ARG A 127 21.72 -13.16 8.56
N MET A 128 20.87 -13.13 7.53
CA MET A 128 21.18 -13.68 6.21
C MET A 128 21.85 -12.66 5.30
N VAL A 129 21.33 -11.42 5.28
CA VAL A 129 21.85 -10.34 4.43
C VAL A 129 22.95 -9.55 5.13
N LYS A 130 22.97 -9.48 6.47
CA LYS A 130 24.01 -8.75 7.24
C LYS A 130 24.29 -7.35 6.65
N PRO A 131 23.28 -6.47 6.58
CA PRO A 131 23.46 -5.14 6.01
C PRO A 131 24.49 -4.33 6.81
N LYS A 132 25.29 -3.52 6.12
CA LYS A 132 26.28 -2.63 6.74
C LYS A 132 25.69 -1.27 7.16
N TYR A 133 24.51 -0.94 6.65
CA TYR A 133 23.77 0.29 6.95
C TYR A 133 22.25 0.00 6.83
N GLU A 134 21.44 0.80 7.54
CA GLU A 134 19.98 0.77 7.46
C GLU A 134 19.50 1.22 6.06
N LEU A 135 18.29 0.84 5.66
CA LEU A 135 17.67 1.22 4.37
C LEU A 135 18.39 0.64 3.14
N LEU A 136 19.11 -0.47 3.28
CA LEU A 136 19.86 -1.06 2.15
C LEU A 136 18.98 -1.36 0.92
N LEU A 137 17.74 -1.81 1.15
CA LEU A 137 16.77 -2.12 0.09
C LEU A 137 15.64 -1.08 -0.01
N ASN A 138 15.76 0.01 0.74
CA ASN A 138 14.89 1.18 0.67
C ASN A 138 15.64 2.36 0.03
N SER A 139 14.90 3.37 -0.41
CA SER A 139 15.50 4.56 -1.04
C SER A 139 15.27 5.76 -0.13
N CYS A 140 16.34 6.46 0.26
CA CYS A 140 16.27 7.74 0.98
C CYS A 140 15.54 8.84 0.20
N SER A 141 15.35 8.65 -1.11
CA SER A 141 14.57 9.57 -1.94
C SER A 141 13.09 9.21 -1.98
N HIS A 142 12.64 8.21 -1.24
CA HIS A 142 11.25 7.75 -1.16
C HIS A 142 10.74 7.85 0.28
N PRO A 143 9.42 7.91 0.52
CA PRO A 143 8.86 8.13 1.87
C PRO A 143 8.83 6.85 2.72
N VAL A 144 9.99 6.26 2.94
CA VAL A 144 10.19 5.12 3.85
C VAL A 144 10.35 5.63 5.28
N LEU A 145 10.22 4.74 6.27
CA LEU A 145 10.51 5.07 7.65
C LEU A 145 12.01 5.32 7.77
N GLU A 146 12.45 6.41 8.40
CA GLU A 146 13.87 6.66 8.66
C GLU A 146 14.26 6.16 10.08
N PRO A 147 15.52 5.74 10.31
CA PRO A 147 15.98 5.25 11.62
C PRO A 147 15.73 6.19 12.79
N GLU A 148 15.86 7.50 12.56
CA GLU A 148 15.64 8.54 13.56
C GLU A 148 14.17 8.83 13.89
N ASP A 149 13.23 8.42 13.02
CA ASP A 149 11.82 8.80 13.16
C ASP A 149 11.11 8.08 14.33
N ARG A 150 11.62 6.91 14.73
CA ARG A 150 11.02 6.04 15.74
C ARG A 150 12.06 5.23 16.52
N ALA A 151 11.86 5.13 17.83
CA ALA A 151 12.67 4.30 18.72
C ALA A 151 12.65 2.79 18.38
N TYR A 152 11.69 2.32 17.58
CA TYR A 152 11.56 0.93 17.15
C TYR A 152 11.59 0.81 15.62
N PHE A 153 12.61 1.39 14.98
CA PHE A 153 12.82 1.33 13.54
C PHE A 153 12.62 -0.07 12.93
N ARG A 154 11.84 -0.15 11.85
CA ARG A 154 11.70 -1.34 11.03
C ARG A 154 11.70 -0.91 9.57
N GLU A 155 12.46 -1.65 8.77
CA GLU A 155 12.51 -1.47 7.33
C GLU A 155 11.12 -1.48 6.69
N THR A 156 10.90 -0.61 5.71
CA THR A 156 9.61 -0.43 5.06
C THR A 156 9.46 -1.41 3.89
N LEU A 157 8.48 -2.33 3.97
CA LEU A 157 8.14 -3.20 2.84
C LEU A 157 7.53 -2.37 1.70
N SER A 158 6.52 -1.57 2.02
CA SER A 158 5.75 -0.79 1.05
C SER A 158 5.14 0.44 1.68
N TRP A 159 4.73 1.40 0.85
CA TRP A 159 4.10 2.63 1.30
C TRP A 159 3.00 3.07 0.33
N ALA A 160 2.08 3.90 0.85
CA ALA A 160 1.05 4.57 0.07
C ALA A 160 1.03 6.07 0.34
N ARG A 161 0.92 6.88 -0.72
CA ARG A 161 0.73 8.33 -0.64
C ARG A 161 -0.76 8.65 -0.70
N ILE A 162 -1.23 9.51 0.20
CA ILE A 162 -2.64 9.88 0.37
C ILE A 162 -2.75 11.41 0.32
N ASP A 163 -3.58 11.92 -0.58
CA ASP A 163 -4.09 13.30 -0.52
C ASP A 163 -5.54 13.26 -0.03
N LEU A 164 -5.99 14.25 0.74
CA LEU A 164 -7.35 14.25 1.24
C LEU A 164 -7.90 15.64 1.49
N ASP A 165 -9.21 15.68 1.70
CA ASP A 165 -9.98 16.84 2.13
C ASP A 165 -11.13 16.38 3.02
N PHE A 166 -11.04 16.65 4.32
CA PHE A 166 -12.05 16.28 5.30
C PHE A 166 -13.41 16.95 5.04
N LYS A 167 -13.43 18.19 4.53
CA LYS A 167 -14.70 18.92 4.29
C LYS A 167 -15.51 18.28 3.18
N ARG A 168 -14.83 17.67 2.21
CA ARG A 168 -15.46 16.98 1.08
C ARG A 168 -15.69 15.49 1.32
N ASP A 169 -15.20 14.95 2.43
CA ASP A 169 -15.25 13.51 2.70
C ASP A 169 -14.60 12.70 1.56
N GLU A 170 -13.45 13.19 1.07
CA GLU A 170 -12.73 12.64 -0.08
C GLU A 170 -11.24 12.38 0.24
N ALA A 171 -10.74 11.22 -0.16
CA ALA A 171 -9.33 10.89 -0.16
C ALA A 171 -8.92 10.36 -1.54
N LEU A 172 -7.70 10.68 -1.97
CA LEU A 172 -7.04 10.16 -3.16
C LEU A 172 -5.82 9.35 -2.73
N ILE A 173 -5.85 8.06 -3.00
CA ILE A 173 -4.66 7.22 -2.98
C ILE A 173 -3.85 7.56 -4.23
N GLU A 174 -2.84 8.41 -4.03
CA GLU A 174 -1.98 8.94 -5.08
C GLU A 174 -1.12 7.83 -5.69
N GLU A 175 -0.59 6.96 -4.86
CA GLU A 175 0.37 5.94 -5.26
C GLU A 175 0.52 4.86 -4.20
N VAL A 176 0.78 3.64 -4.65
CA VAL A 176 1.19 2.49 -3.84
C VAL A 176 2.48 1.94 -4.44
N GLN A 177 3.54 1.81 -3.65
CA GLN A 177 4.83 1.31 -4.10
C GLN A 177 5.48 0.36 -3.09
N CYS A 178 6.43 -0.43 -3.60
CA CYS A 178 7.25 -1.34 -2.83
C CYS A 178 8.68 -1.27 -3.36
N ASP A 179 9.54 -0.61 -2.60
CA ASP A 179 10.96 -0.47 -2.94
C ASP A 179 11.71 -1.74 -2.59
N TRP A 180 11.44 -2.28 -1.39
CA TRP A 180 12.12 -3.45 -0.85
C TRP A 180 12.19 -4.63 -1.81
N LEU A 181 11.03 -5.07 -2.33
CA LEU A 181 10.97 -6.23 -3.23
C LEU A 181 11.51 -5.92 -4.63
N ARG A 182 11.54 -4.64 -5.03
CA ARG A 182 12.14 -4.21 -6.29
C ARG A 182 13.66 -4.26 -6.18
N GLU A 183 14.23 -3.69 -5.13
CA GLU A 183 15.68 -3.71 -4.91
C GLU A 183 16.19 -5.12 -4.57
N ALA A 184 15.41 -5.92 -3.83
CA ALA A 184 15.74 -7.32 -3.57
C ALA A 184 15.84 -8.16 -4.86
N LYS A 185 15.08 -7.83 -5.90
CA LYS A 185 15.21 -8.49 -7.21
C LYS A 185 16.52 -8.14 -7.89
N SER A 186 16.95 -6.88 -7.82
CA SER A 186 18.26 -6.45 -8.30
C SER A 186 19.38 -7.17 -7.54
N LEU A 187 19.31 -7.17 -6.20
CA LEU A 187 20.25 -7.89 -5.34
C LEU A 187 20.32 -9.39 -5.68
N LEU A 188 19.18 -10.04 -5.93
CA LEU A 188 19.14 -11.46 -6.32
C LEU A 188 19.81 -11.70 -7.67
N GLN A 189 19.56 -10.84 -8.67
CA GLN A 189 20.18 -10.96 -9.99
C GLN A 189 21.70 -10.86 -9.88
N ASP A 190 22.19 -9.89 -9.11
CA ASP A 190 23.62 -9.73 -8.89
C ASP A 190 24.21 -10.90 -8.10
N ALA A 191 23.59 -11.32 -7.01
CA ALA A 191 24.05 -12.46 -6.21
C ALA A 191 24.21 -13.73 -7.08
N LYS A 192 23.24 -14.01 -7.95
CA LYS A 192 23.32 -15.12 -8.91
C LYS A 192 24.46 -14.95 -9.92
N TRP A 193 24.66 -13.74 -10.43
CA TRP A 193 25.75 -13.45 -11.36
C TRP A 193 27.12 -13.64 -10.70
N TYR A 194 27.31 -13.11 -9.48
CA TYR A 194 28.54 -13.27 -8.70
C TYR A 194 28.81 -14.73 -8.35
N LYS A 195 27.78 -15.49 -7.95
CA LYS A 195 27.86 -16.94 -7.73
C LYS A 195 28.37 -17.67 -8.98
N LYS A 196 27.76 -17.39 -10.14
CA LYS A 196 28.15 -17.99 -11.42
C LYS A 196 29.60 -17.66 -11.80
N LYS A 197 30.05 -16.44 -11.49
CA LYS A 197 31.43 -16.00 -11.76
C LYS A 197 32.44 -16.40 -10.69
N LYS A 198 32.02 -17.13 -9.64
CA LYS A 198 32.85 -17.50 -8.48
C LYS A 198 33.54 -16.28 -7.85
N ARG A 199 32.84 -15.14 -7.81
CA ARG A 199 33.31 -13.87 -7.23
C ARG A 199 32.58 -13.62 -5.92
N LYS A 200 33.21 -12.90 -4.98
CA LYS A 200 32.53 -12.40 -3.78
C LYS A 200 31.65 -11.19 -4.15
N ILE A 201 30.49 -11.07 -3.54
CA ILE A 201 29.59 -9.90 -3.68
C ILE A 201 30.11 -8.65 -2.92
N ALA A 202 31.29 -8.77 -2.30
CA ALA A 202 31.79 -7.80 -1.33
C ALA A 202 31.99 -6.41 -1.93
N GLY A 203 31.34 -5.41 -1.32
CA GLY A 203 31.61 -3.98 -1.50
C GLY A 203 30.49 -3.20 -2.17
N TRP A 204 29.85 -3.73 -3.21
CA TRP A 204 28.95 -2.92 -4.05
C TRP A 204 27.53 -2.74 -3.46
N TRP A 205 27.00 -3.79 -2.82
CA TRP A 205 25.65 -3.81 -2.25
C TRP A 205 25.59 -3.55 -0.75
N GLY A 206 26.65 -3.02 -0.11
CA GLY A 206 26.55 -2.69 1.32
C GLY A 206 26.19 -3.87 2.26
N THR A 207 26.44 -5.11 1.85
CA THR A 207 26.08 -6.34 2.58
C THR A 207 27.35 -7.12 2.98
N ALA A 208 27.28 -7.82 4.10
CA ALA A 208 28.27 -8.79 4.56
C ALA A 208 27.74 -10.25 4.57
N GLY A 209 26.56 -10.48 4.00
CA GLY A 209 25.92 -11.79 3.91
C GLY A 209 26.66 -12.73 2.95
N ASP A 210 26.55 -14.03 3.19
CA ASP A 210 27.02 -15.02 2.22
C ASP A 210 26.12 -15.01 0.98
N ILE A 211 26.68 -15.30 -0.20
CA ILE A 211 25.94 -15.27 -1.47
C ILE A 211 24.76 -16.24 -1.45
N ASP A 212 24.92 -17.43 -0.86
CA ASP A 212 23.85 -18.42 -0.80
C ASP A 212 22.77 -18.01 0.20
N GLU A 213 23.15 -17.38 1.30
CA GLU A 213 22.19 -16.80 2.25
C GLU A 213 21.40 -15.64 1.62
N ILE A 214 22.04 -14.77 0.85
CA ILE A 214 21.36 -13.66 0.14
C ILE A 214 20.37 -14.21 -0.88
N ILE A 215 20.78 -15.20 -1.69
CA ILE A 215 19.89 -15.85 -2.66
C ILE A 215 18.70 -16.47 -1.94
N LYS A 216 18.94 -17.23 -0.87
CA LYS A 216 17.90 -17.87 -0.06
C LYS A 216 16.93 -16.85 0.54
N TYR A 217 17.44 -15.73 1.05
CA TYR A 217 16.60 -14.66 1.57
C TYR A 217 15.67 -14.09 0.48
N CYS A 218 16.21 -13.77 -0.69
CA CYS A 218 15.41 -13.20 -1.78
C CYS A 218 14.41 -14.20 -2.38
N GLU A 219 14.76 -15.49 -2.48
CA GLU A 219 13.92 -16.51 -3.12
C GLU A 219 12.92 -17.16 -2.18
N GLU A 220 13.28 -17.39 -0.92
CA GLU A 220 12.43 -18.12 0.03
C GLU A 220 11.77 -17.17 1.03
N VAL A 221 12.55 -16.31 1.71
CA VAL A 221 12.02 -15.43 2.76
C VAL A 221 11.10 -14.35 2.20
N LEU A 222 11.46 -13.76 1.05
CA LEU A 222 10.67 -12.71 0.41
C LEU A 222 9.56 -13.23 -0.53
N SER A 223 9.52 -14.54 -0.82
CA SER A 223 8.50 -15.10 -1.72
C SER A 223 7.08 -14.88 -1.23
N PRO A 224 6.73 -15.15 0.05
CA PRO A 224 5.38 -14.89 0.52
C PRO A 224 4.99 -13.41 0.46
N TYR A 225 5.90 -12.49 0.81
CA TYR A 225 5.66 -11.06 0.73
C TYR A 225 5.40 -10.59 -0.71
N ASN A 226 6.08 -11.16 -1.72
CA ASN A 226 5.81 -10.88 -3.13
C ASN A 226 4.35 -11.17 -3.53
N GLN A 227 3.71 -12.16 -2.90
CA GLN A 227 2.34 -12.57 -3.23
C GLN A 227 1.26 -11.71 -2.58
N ILE A 228 1.60 -10.99 -1.50
CA ILE A 228 0.61 -10.29 -0.67
C ILE A 228 0.82 -8.79 -0.55
N TRP A 229 2.03 -8.25 -0.80
CA TRP A 229 2.37 -6.87 -0.42
C TRP A 229 1.39 -5.82 -0.97
N SER A 230 0.97 -5.96 -2.23
CA SER A 230 0.12 -4.95 -2.89
C SER A 230 -1.29 -4.95 -2.34
N GLU A 231 -1.81 -6.14 -2.01
CA GLU A 231 -3.11 -6.30 -1.36
C GLU A 231 -3.03 -5.86 0.10
N ALA A 232 -1.95 -6.22 0.82
CA ALA A 232 -1.73 -5.79 2.21
C ALA A 232 -1.65 -4.27 2.33
N MET A 233 -0.84 -3.62 1.47
CA MET A 233 -0.66 -2.17 1.49
C MET A 233 -1.95 -1.43 1.14
N LEU A 234 -2.68 -1.83 0.09
CA LEU A 234 -3.94 -1.18 -0.25
C LEU A 234 -5.02 -1.42 0.81
N SER A 235 -5.05 -2.61 1.42
CA SER A 235 -5.95 -2.90 2.54
C SER A 235 -5.68 -2.01 3.74
N ALA A 236 -4.42 -1.94 4.18
CA ALA A 236 -4.02 -1.07 5.28
C ALA A 236 -4.34 0.39 4.97
N THR A 237 -4.16 0.83 3.71
CA THR A 237 -4.48 2.20 3.27
C THR A 237 -5.97 2.49 3.36
N ILE A 238 -6.83 1.58 2.86
CA ILE A 238 -8.28 1.78 2.90
C ILE A 238 -8.80 1.73 4.33
N ASP A 239 -8.37 0.74 5.11
CA ASP A 239 -8.74 0.60 6.52
C ASP A 239 -8.32 1.84 7.32
N PHE A 240 -7.11 2.35 7.09
CA PHE A 240 -6.66 3.60 7.69
C PHE A 240 -7.54 4.81 7.30
N ILE A 241 -7.84 4.97 6.01
CA ILE A 241 -8.69 6.09 5.53
C ILE A 241 -10.11 5.99 6.10
N ARG A 242 -10.68 4.77 6.19
CA ARG A 242 -12.05 4.56 6.68
C ARG A 242 -12.15 4.66 8.20
N CYS A 243 -11.30 3.93 8.92
CA CYS A 243 -11.42 3.74 10.36
C CYS A 243 -10.76 4.87 11.16
N GLU A 244 -9.57 5.31 10.73
CA GLU A 244 -8.81 6.31 11.48
C GLU A 244 -9.14 7.74 11.01
N LEU A 245 -9.30 7.95 9.70
CA LEU A 245 -9.62 9.28 9.15
C LEU A 245 -11.12 9.52 8.96
N GLY A 246 -11.95 8.48 8.99
CA GLY A 246 -13.41 8.59 8.83
C GLY A 246 -13.90 8.90 7.41
N ILE A 247 -13.03 8.91 6.40
CA ILE A 247 -13.35 9.40 5.05
C ILE A 247 -13.99 8.30 4.19
N LYS A 248 -15.16 8.54 3.57
CA LYS A 248 -15.94 7.50 2.83
C LYS A 248 -15.60 7.40 1.36
N ASN A 249 -15.31 8.53 0.70
CA ASN A 249 -15.09 8.55 -0.75
C ASN A 249 -13.60 8.42 -1.06
N ILE A 250 -13.19 7.22 -1.44
CA ILE A 250 -11.79 6.90 -1.73
C ILE A 250 -11.60 6.83 -3.25
N TYR A 251 -10.71 7.66 -3.75
CA TYR A 251 -10.31 7.71 -5.15
C TYR A 251 -8.93 7.08 -5.32
N TYR A 252 -8.70 6.51 -6.51
CA TYR A 252 -7.43 5.94 -6.91
C TYR A 252 -7.17 6.28 -8.39
N HIS A 253 -5.93 6.57 -8.75
CA HIS A 253 -5.59 6.92 -10.14
C HIS A 253 -5.79 5.75 -11.10
N THR A 254 -6.32 6.01 -12.29
CA THR A 254 -6.07 5.10 -13.41
C THR A 254 -4.66 5.30 -13.95
N GLU A 255 -4.10 4.28 -14.59
CA GLU A 255 -2.78 4.36 -15.23
C GLU A 255 -2.68 5.58 -16.15
N ASN A 256 -3.64 5.75 -17.07
CA ASN A 256 -3.62 6.80 -18.09
C ASN A 256 -3.71 8.22 -17.48
N THR A 257 -4.59 8.42 -16.49
CA THR A 257 -4.78 9.74 -15.89
C THR A 257 -3.62 10.09 -14.95
N GLY A 258 -3.19 9.15 -14.10
CA GLY A 258 -2.22 9.42 -13.04
C GLY A 258 -0.87 9.93 -13.53
N TYR A 259 -0.24 9.25 -14.51
CA TYR A 259 1.07 9.70 -14.98
C TYR A 259 0.99 11.06 -15.71
N LYS A 260 -0.14 11.36 -16.36
CA LYS A 260 -0.36 12.62 -17.08
C LYS A 260 -0.53 13.79 -16.12
N VAL A 261 -1.39 13.66 -15.10
CA VAL A 261 -1.63 14.74 -14.12
C VAL A 261 -0.42 15.00 -13.23
N LYS A 262 0.44 13.99 -13.03
CA LYS A 262 1.71 14.08 -12.30
C LYS A 262 2.91 14.47 -13.17
N SER A 263 2.69 14.71 -14.47
CA SER A 263 3.74 15.06 -15.43
C SER A 263 4.92 14.05 -15.49
N ILE A 264 4.67 12.76 -15.24
CA ILE A 264 5.70 11.72 -15.22
C ILE A 264 6.08 11.36 -16.66
N ARG A 265 7.38 11.49 -17.00
CA ARG A 265 7.90 11.29 -18.37
C ARG A 265 8.65 9.98 -18.58
N TYR A 266 9.55 9.63 -17.66
CA TYR A 266 10.56 8.59 -17.91
C TYR A 266 10.06 7.19 -17.57
N ARG A 267 9.75 6.95 -16.30
CA ARG A 267 9.36 5.63 -15.80
C ARG A 267 7.93 5.68 -15.33
N LYS A 268 7.02 5.19 -16.18
CA LYS A 268 5.60 5.06 -15.81
C LYS A 268 5.43 4.00 -14.73
N PRO A 269 4.45 4.16 -13.83
CA PRO A 269 4.18 3.17 -12.80
C PRO A 269 3.72 1.82 -13.40
N PRO A 270 3.89 0.69 -12.70
CA PRO A 270 3.48 -0.61 -13.19
C PRO A 270 1.97 -0.68 -13.47
N ARG A 271 1.60 -1.03 -14.70
CA ARG A 271 0.20 -1.10 -15.15
C ARG A 271 -0.70 -1.94 -14.24
N SER A 272 -0.22 -3.07 -13.72
CA SER A 272 -1.00 -3.97 -12.86
C SER A 272 -1.47 -3.28 -11.57
N LEU A 273 -0.64 -2.45 -10.93
CA LEU A 273 -0.99 -1.69 -9.71
C LEU A 273 -2.07 -0.64 -9.96
N TYR A 274 -2.21 -0.17 -11.20
CA TYR A 274 -3.16 0.88 -11.59
C TYR A 274 -4.32 0.35 -12.44
N SER A 275 -4.47 -0.96 -12.57
CA SER A 275 -5.55 -1.56 -13.37
C SER A 275 -6.17 -2.82 -12.77
N GLN A 276 -5.36 -3.72 -12.20
CA GLN A 276 -5.85 -4.97 -11.62
C GLN A 276 -6.12 -4.80 -10.12
N LEU A 277 -5.23 -4.12 -9.40
CA LEU A 277 -5.35 -3.96 -7.96
C LEU A 277 -6.64 -3.20 -7.55
N PRO A 278 -6.98 -2.02 -8.11
CA PRO A 278 -8.24 -1.34 -7.75
C PRO A 278 -9.49 -2.17 -8.07
N LYS A 279 -9.48 -2.92 -9.18
CA LYS A 279 -10.60 -3.82 -9.53
C LYS A 279 -10.79 -4.96 -8.54
N LYS A 280 -9.68 -5.53 -8.03
CA LYS A 280 -9.75 -6.56 -6.97
C LYS A 280 -10.46 -6.05 -5.72
N PHE A 281 -10.32 -4.76 -5.43
CA PHE A 281 -10.91 -4.04 -4.30
C PHE A 281 -12.27 -3.41 -4.65
N CYS A 282 -12.90 -3.84 -5.75
CA CYS A 282 -14.22 -3.38 -6.18
C CYS A 282 -14.33 -1.87 -6.45
N PHE A 283 -13.22 -1.17 -6.74
CA PHE A 283 -13.31 0.21 -7.21
C PHE A 283 -14.05 0.26 -8.56
N ALA A 284 -15.04 1.14 -8.65
CA ALA A 284 -15.74 1.45 -9.89
C ALA A 284 -14.97 2.51 -10.69
N LYS A 285 -15.07 2.48 -12.01
CA LYS A 285 -14.54 3.57 -12.84
C LYS A 285 -15.45 4.79 -12.75
N SER A 286 -14.86 5.97 -12.60
CA SER A 286 -15.54 7.27 -12.63
C SER A 286 -14.89 8.21 -13.65
N ASN A 287 -15.68 9.12 -14.20
CA ASN A 287 -15.22 10.24 -15.03
C ASN A 287 -14.94 11.50 -14.19
N GLU A 288 -15.32 11.46 -12.92
CA GLU A 288 -15.21 12.58 -11.99
C GLU A 288 -13.92 12.44 -11.21
N ALA A 289 -13.09 13.49 -11.24
CA ALA A 289 -11.94 13.60 -10.35
C ALA A 289 -12.42 13.93 -8.92
N PRO A 290 -11.61 13.65 -7.87
CA PRO A 290 -11.87 14.17 -6.54
C PRO A 290 -12.08 15.68 -6.59
N SER A 291 -13.18 16.17 -6.01
CA SER A 291 -13.60 17.55 -6.15
C SER A 291 -12.58 18.53 -5.53
N PHE A 292 -11.86 18.12 -4.49
CA PHE A 292 -10.83 18.96 -3.86
C PHE A 292 -9.64 19.29 -4.76
N LEU A 293 -9.36 18.48 -5.78
CA LEU A 293 -8.25 18.73 -6.71
C LEU A 293 -8.50 19.97 -7.58
N TYR A 294 -9.76 20.28 -7.88
CA TYR A 294 -10.12 21.44 -8.71
C TYR A 294 -9.80 22.78 -8.04
N ASN A 295 -9.49 22.81 -6.75
CA ASN A 295 -9.01 24.03 -6.09
C ASN A 295 -7.59 24.43 -6.55
N ASP A 296 -6.81 23.47 -7.05
CA ASP A 296 -5.46 23.72 -7.54
C ASP A 296 -5.47 24.16 -9.02
N ARG A 297 -5.01 25.39 -9.27
CA ARG A 297 -4.97 25.98 -10.63
C ARG A 297 -4.11 25.17 -11.58
N TYR A 298 -3.02 24.58 -11.11
CA TYR A 298 -2.10 23.82 -11.93
C TYR A 298 -2.72 22.48 -12.36
N PHE A 299 -3.36 21.77 -11.43
CA PHE A 299 -4.14 20.56 -11.70
C PHE A 299 -5.19 20.84 -12.78
N ARG A 300 -6.03 21.87 -12.61
CA ARG A 300 -7.05 22.24 -13.62
C ARG A 300 -6.47 22.41 -15.02
N ARG A 301 -5.32 23.11 -15.12
CA ARG A 301 -4.65 23.37 -16.40
C ARG A 301 -4.14 22.09 -17.08
N ILE A 302 -3.64 21.12 -16.32
CA ILE A 302 -3.19 19.83 -16.88
C ILE A 302 -4.37 18.92 -17.18
N TYR A 303 -5.30 18.80 -16.24
CA TYR A 303 -6.45 17.91 -16.33
C TYR A 303 -7.28 18.20 -17.59
N ASN A 304 -7.49 19.48 -17.93
CA ASN A 304 -8.20 19.89 -19.15
C ASN A 304 -7.51 19.48 -20.46
N LYS A 305 -6.23 19.08 -20.42
CA LYS A 305 -5.47 18.56 -21.57
C LYS A 305 -5.43 17.03 -21.60
N VAL A 306 -5.90 16.36 -20.54
CA VAL A 306 -5.95 14.91 -20.49
C VAL A 306 -7.17 14.46 -21.27
N GLU A 307 -6.94 13.76 -22.37
CA GLU A 307 -8.02 13.14 -23.13
C GLU A 307 -8.66 11.98 -22.35
N ASN A 308 -9.99 12.02 -22.21
CA ASN A 308 -10.81 11.01 -21.54
C ASN A 308 -10.27 10.59 -20.15
N PRO A 309 -10.13 11.53 -19.19
CA PRO A 309 -9.60 11.19 -17.88
C PRO A 309 -10.57 10.26 -17.14
N LYS A 310 -10.01 9.28 -16.44
CA LYS A 310 -10.76 8.30 -15.65
C LYS A 310 -10.09 8.10 -14.29
N TRP A 311 -10.93 7.82 -13.31
CA TRP A 311 -10.54 7.55 -11.94
C TRP A 311 -11.15 6.23 -11.48
N TYR A 312 -10.58 5.64 -10.45
CA TYR A 312 -11.24 4.60 -9.67
C TYR A 312 -11.86 5.26 -8.44
N LYS A 313 -13.11 4.92 -8.12
CA LYS A 313 -13.82 5.38 -6.92
C LYS A 313 -14.37 4.19 -6.14
N LEU A 314 -14.18 4.22 -4.83
CA LEU A 314 -14.74 3.31 -3.86
C LEU A 314 -15.52 4.15 -2.84
N SER A 315 -16.79 3.80 -2.63
CA SER A 315 -17.66 4.42 -1.64
C SER A 315 -18.09 3.34 -0.66
N ILE A 316 -17.50 3.37 0.54
CA ILE A 316 -17.71 2.42 1.63
C ILE A 316 -17.68 3.15 2.97
#